data_AF-A0A964QHB6-F1
#
_entry.id   AF-A0A964QHB6-F1
#
_cell.length_a   1.000
_cell.length_b   1.000
_cell.length_c   1.000
_cell.angle_alpha   90.00
_cell.angle_beta   90.00
_cell.angle_gamma   90.00
#
_symmetry.space_group_name_H-M   'P 1'
#
loop_
_entity.id
_entity.type
_entity.pdbx_description
1 polymer ?
#
loop_
_entity_poly.entity_id
_entity_poly.type
_entity_poly.pdbx_seq_one_letter_code
_entity_poly.pdbx_strand_id
1 'polypeptide(L)' 'AGFPTWRGTGMDLGIRDMSSVHAAAAAGCTLPSDIIGHLLREDDLTAEPMPFSEGALLVPDTPGLGVTLDREALEKYRIS' A
#
# COMPACT_ATOMS: atom_id res chain seq x y z
N ALA A 1 1.51 14.61 21.23
CA ALA A 1 1.25 14.11 22.60
C ALA A 1 2.16 12.92 23.00
N GLY A 2 3.24 12.61 22.26
CA GLY A 2 4.22 11.59 22.68
C GLY A 2 3.75 10.14 22.60
N PHE A 3 2.55 9.88 22.07
CA PHE A 3 2.03 8.53 21.94
C PHE A 3 2.55 7.84 20.68
N PRO A 4 2.86 6.53 20.74
CA PRO A 4 3.11 5.71 19.56
C PRO A 4 1.95 5.83 18.59
N THR A 5 2.26 5.90 17.30
CA THR A 5 1.26 5.98 16.24
C THR A 5 1.35 4.77 15.33
N TRP A 6 0.20 4.41 14.80
CA TRP A 6 -0.01 3.36 13.84
C TRP A 6 -0.80 3.95 12.68
N ARG A 7 -0.50 3.52 11.46
CA ARG A 7 -1.33 3.82 10.30
C ARG A 7 -2.26 2.65 10.02
N GLY A 8 -3.55 2.85 10.29
CA GLY A 8 -4.61 1.92 9.89
C GLY A 8 -4.89 1.95 8.39
N THR A 9 -5.33 0.82 7.85
CA THR A 9 -5.85 0.69 6.48
C THR A 9 -7.37 0.49 6.45
N GLY A 10 -8.01 0.85 5.34
CA GLY A 10 -9.42 0.54 5.06
C GLY A 10 -9.60 -0.82 4.38
N MET A 11 -8.58 -1.68 4.41
CA MET A 11 -8.40 -2.74 3.41
C MET A 11 -8.41 -2.06 2.04
N ASP A 12 -7.36 -1.35 1.65
CA ASP A 12 -7.34 -0.53 0.43
C ASP A 12 -6.69 -1.26 -0.77
N LEU A 13 -6.85 -0.73 -1.98
CA LEU A 13 -6.19 -1.22 -3.21
C LEU A 13 -4.76 -0.66 -3.34
N GLY A 14 -3.92 -1.26 -4.18
CA GLY A 14 -2.46 -1.07 -4.18
C GLY A 14 -2.01 0.39 -4.27
N ILE A 15 -2.67 1.23 -5.07
CA ILE A 15 -2.37 2.67 -5.14
C ILE A 15 -2.55 3.36 -3.78
N ARG A 16 -3.65 3.05 -3.09
CA ARG A 16 -3.99 3.67 -1.81
C ARG A 16 -3.18 3.08 -0.66
N ASP A 17 -2.85 1.78 -0.74
CA ASP A 17 -1.92 1.12 0.16
C ASP A 17 -0.53 1.78 0.09
N MET A 18 0.04 1.98 -1.10
CA MET A 18 1.34 2.65 -1.24
C MET A 18 1.33 4.10 -0.79
N SER A 19 0.24 4.82 -1.05
CA SER A 19 0.04 6.15 -0.47
C SER A 19 0.06 6.12 1.07
N SER A 20 -0.54 5.09 1.68
CA SER A 20 -0.49 4.90 3.14
C SER A 20 0.90 4.48 3.64
N VAL A 21 1.67 3.70 2.88
CA VAL A 21 3.07 3.35 3.20
C VAL A 21 3.93 4.62 3.29
N HIS A 22 3.88 5.48 2.28
CA HIS A 22 4.59 6.77 2.31
C HIS A 22 4.12 7.66 3.47
N ALA A 23 2.81 7.72 3.72
CA ALA A 23 2.27 8.52 4.82
C ALA A 23 2.69 8.01 6.20
N ALA A 24 2.71 6.69 6.41
CA ALA A 24 3.15 6.06 7.66
C ALA A 24 4.64 6.34 7.93
N ALA A 25 5.48 6.21 6.90
CA ALA A 25 6.90 6.48 6.98
C ALA A 25 7.17 7.97 7.29
N ALA A 26 6.51 8.88 6.57
CA ALA A 26 6.67 10.32 6.79
C ALA A 26 6.16 10.78 8.17
N ALA A 27 5.09 10.16 8.68
CA ALA A 27 4.57 10.43 10.01
C ALA A 27 5.42 9.82 11.15
N GLY A 28 6.37 8.94 10.83
CA GLY A 28 7.18 8.23 11.82
C GLY A 28 6.34 7.28 12.67
N CYS A 29 5.39 6.56 12.07
CA CYS A 29 4.61 5.55 12.78
C CYS A 29 5.54 4.45 13.32
N THR A 30 5.43 4.15 14.62
CA THR A 30 6.31 3.21 15.33
C THR A 30 5.63 1.89 15.68
N LEU A 31 4.29 1.85 15.64
CA LEU A 31 3.52 0.63 15.81
C LEU A 31 3.36 -0.08 14.45
N PRO A 32 3.37 -1.43 14.41
CA PRO A 32 3.18 -2.19 13.17
C PRO A 32 1.90 -1.78 12.45
N SER A 33 2.00 -1.60 11.13
CA SER A 33 0.86 -1.27 10.28
C SER A 33 0.12 -2.51 9.81
N ASP A 34 -1.15 -2.33 9.47
CA ASP A 34 -2.03 -3.36 8.92
C ASP A 34 -2.32 -3.11 7.44
N ILE A 35 -1.48 -2.34 6.72
CA ILE A 35 -1.58 -2.15 5.27
C ILE A 35 -1.29 -3.49 4.56
N ILE A 36 -2.32 -4.33 4.47
CA ILE A 36 -2.26 -5.72 3.98
C ILE A 36 -3.27 -5.99 2.86
N GLY A 37 -3.78 -4.93 2.20
CA GLY A 37 -4.79 -5.05 1.15
C GLY A 37 -4.35 -6.01 0.03
N HIS A 38 -3.09 -5.90 -0.39
CA HIS A 38 -2.45 -6.81 -1.36
C HIS A 38 -2.36 -8.28 -0.94
N LEU A 39 -2.43 -8.59 0.35
CA LEU A 39 -2.38 -9.97 0.82
C LEU A 39 -3.76 -10.63 0.89
N LEU A 40 -4.81 -9.82 1.02
CA LEU A 40 -6.17 -10.31 1.30
C LEU A 40 -7.12 -10.17 0.11
N ARG A 41 -6.82 -9.30 -0.84
CA ARG A 41 -7.57 -9.22 -2.11
C ARG A 41 -7.09 -10.27 -3.10
N GLU A 42 -8.00 -10.65 -3.98
CA GLU A 42 -7.63 -11.45 -5.16
C GLU A 42 -6.71 -10.69 -6.12
N ASP A 43 -6.82 -9.36 -6.15
CA ASP A 43 -6.07 -8.46 -7.02
C ASP A 43 -6.00 -7.05 -6.38
N ASP A 44 -4.85 -6.39 -6.45
CA ASP A 44 -4.62 -5.04 -5.90
C ASP A 44 -4.60 -3.93 -6.97
N LEU A 45 -4.80 -4.30 -8.24
CA LEU A 45 -4.83 -3.46 -9.44
C LEU A 45 -3.50 -2.77 -9.76
N THR A 46 -2.37 -3.29 -9.28
CA THR A 46 -1.03 -2.80 -9.62
C THR A 46 -0.28 -3.77 -10.52
N ALA A 47 0.53 -3.24 -11.44
CA ALA A 47 1.23 -4.07 -12.44
C ALA A 47 2.41 -4.84 -11.84
N GLU A 48 3.02 -4.31 -10.78
CA GLU A 48 4.10 -4.94 -10.06
C GLU A 48 3.72 -5.14 -8.59
N PRO A 49 4.06 -6.28 -7.97
CA PRO A 49 3.83 -6.49 -6.54
C PRO A 49 4.50 -5.39 -5.70
N MET A 50 3.80 -4.93 -4.66
CA MET A 50 4.39 -4.01 -3.69
C MET A 50 5.64 -4.63 -3.03
N PRO A 51 6.72 -3.88 -2.85
CA PRO A 51 7.96 -4.41 -2.30
C PRO A 51 7.75 -4.80 -0.83
N PHE A 52 7.90 -6.09 -0.53
CA PHE A 52 7.68 -6.67 0.79
C PHE A 52 8.90 -7.51 1.21
N SER A 53 9.44 -7.27 2.40
CA SER A 53 10.60 -7.98 2.93
C SER A 53 10.57 -8.03 4.45
N GLU A 54 10.98 -9.16 5.04
CA GLU A 54 11.06 -9.35 6.51
C GLU A 54 9.77 -8.97 7.26
N GLY A 55 8.60 -9.22 6.65
CA GLY A 55 7.30 -8.92 7.26
C GLY A 55 6.85 -7.46 7.17
N ALA A 56 7.53 -6.63 6.36
CA ALA A 56 7.21 -5.22 6.19
C ALA A 56 7.10 -4.83 4.70
N LEU A 57 6.17 -3.91 4.41
CA LEU A 57 6.18 -3.17 3.16
C LEU A 57 7.35 -2.17 3.16
N LEU A 58 8.06 -2.11 2.05
CA LEU A 58 9.16 -1.18 1.85
C LEU A 58 8.66 0.12 1.22
N VAL A 59 9.26 1.23 1.63
CA VAL A 59 9.01 2.54 1.00
C VAL A 59 9.90 2.63 -0.25
N PRO A 60 9.35 2.75 -1.47
CA PRO A 60 10.16 2.87 -2.68
C PRO A 60 10.92 4.19 -2.71
N ASP A 61 12.16 4.16 -3.20
CA ASP A 61 13.01 5.34 -3.39
C ASP A 61 12.98 5.83 -4.84
N THR A 62 11.78 5.87 -5.43
CA THR A 62 11.54 6.35 -6.79
C THR A 62 10.48 7.45 -6.79
N PRO A 63 10.43 8.34 -7.81
CA PRO A 63 9.42 9.37 -7.86
C PRO A 63 7.97 8.83 -7.86
N GLY A 64 7.08 9.47 -7.10
CA GLY A 64 5.68 9.08 -7.01
C GLY A 64 5.41 8.09 -5.89
N LEU A 65 4.50 7.14 -6.13
CA LEU A 65 4.11 6.09 -5.16
C LEU A 65 4.92 4.79 -5.32
N GLY A 66 5.81 4.72 -6.31
CA GLY A 66 6.61 3.53 -6.61
C GLY A 66 5.84 2.30 -7.09
N VAL A 67 4.60 2.48 -7.56
CA VAL A 67 3.76 1.45 -8.19
C VAL A 67 3.04 2.02 -9.41
N THR A 68 2.69 1.15 -10.35
CA THR A 68 1.91 1.51 -11.54
C THR A 68 0.59 0.74 -11.59
N LEU A 69 -0.43 1.33 -12.24
CA LEU A 69 -1.73 0.68 -12.41
C LEU A 69 -1.65 -0.43 -13.46
N ASP A 70 -2.21 -1.59 -13.13
CA ASP A 70 -2.51 -2.62 -14.11
C ASP A 70 -3.78 -2.24 -14.88
N ARG A 71 -3.62 -1.89 -16.15
CA ARG A 71 -4.74 -1.49 -17.01
C ARG A 71 -5.65 -2.66 -17.41
N GLU A 72 -5.12 -3.86 -17.50
CA GLU A 72 -5.89 -5.06 -17.83
C GLU A 72 -6.75 -5.47 -16.64
N ALA A 73 -6.17 -5.48 -15.43
CA ALA A 73 -6.92 -5.72 -14.20
C ALA A 73 -8.00 -4.65 -13.99
N LEU A 74 -7.69 -3.37 -14.24
CA LEU A 74 -8.67 -2.29 -14.17
C LEU A 74 -9.88 -2.55 -15.08
N GLU A 75 -9.67 -2.90 -16.35
CA GLU A 75 -10.78 -3.17 -17.25
C GLU A 75 -11.57 -4.43 -16.85
N LYS A 76 -10.91 -5.45 -16.31
CA LYS A 76 -11.54 -6.67 -15.78
C LYS A 76 -12.45 -6.39 -14.58
N TYR A 77 -11.99 -5.58 -13.63
CA TYR A 77 -12.69 -5.33 -12.36
C TYR A 77 -13.57 -4.07 -12.37
N ARG A 78 -13.55 -3.27 -13.45
CA ARG A 78 -14.41 -2.09 -13.57
C ARG A 78 -15.89 -2.48 -13.56
N ILE A 79 -16.67 -1.80 -12.73
CA ILE A 79 -18.13 -1.87 -12.74
C ILE A 79 -18.67 -0.78 -13.68
N SER A 80 -19.59 -1.15 -14.58
CA SER A 80 -20.29 -0.25 -15.50
C SER A 80 -21.59 0.28 -14.93
#